data_AF-A0AAP2W539-F1
#
_entry.id   AF-A0AAP2W539-F1
#
_cell.length_a   1.000
_cell.length_b   1.000
_cell.length_c   1.000
_cell.angle_alpha   90.00
_cell.angle_beta   90.00
_cell.angle_gamma   90.00
#
_symmetry.space_group_name_H-M   'P 1'
#
loop_
_entity.id
_entity.type
_entity.pdbx_description
1 polymer ?
#
loop_
_entity_poly.entity_id
_entity_poly.type
_entity_poly.pdbx_seq_one_letter_code
_entity_poly.pdbx_strand_id
1 'polypeptide(L)'
;MYPVNFIFVLLVGGGNEEPGWRGFALPGIQEKYGPLISSLILGPIWLLWRVPLFFSPYTSQSVIPFEWYVPNIIGIAIITTWLYNGTSRSVLLASMLHAGLNALAAFYPCMINIGPFPAYAFLTMGAWIIVTFIFLMDRAALTGLVKTEIKMTG
;
A
#
# COMPACT_ATOMS: atom_id res chain seq x y z
N MET A 1 -14.21 19.36 -0.78
CA MET A 1 -12.77 19.42 -1.09
C MET A 1 -12.15 18.06 -1.44
N TYR A 2 -12.69 16.92 -0.99
CA TYR A 2 -12.09 15.59 -1.22
C TYR A 2 -11.71 15.25 -2.67
N PRO A 3 -12.59 15.45 -3.68
CA PRO A 3 -12.25 15.09 -5.06
C PRO A 3 -11.04 15.85 -5.60
N VAL A 4 -10.89 17.13 -5.24
CA VAL A 4 -9.76 17.97 -5.68
C VAL A 4 -8.46 17.47 -5.06
N ASN A 5 -8.47 17.19 -3.75
CA ASN A 5 -7.29 16.65 -3.06
C ASN A 5 -6.92 15.26 -3.59
N PHE A 6 -7.90 14.39 -3.84
CA PHE A 6 -7.66 13.08 -4.43
C PHE A 6 -6.94 13.18 -5.78
N ILE A 7 -7.41 14.05 -6.69
CA ILE A 7 -6.77 14.26 -8.00
C ILE A 7 -5.35 14.78 -7.84
N PHE A 8 -5.13 15.75 -6.94
CA PHE A 8 -3.79 16.25 -6.65
C PHE A 8 -2.87 15.13 -6.15
N VAL A 9 -3.32 14.35 -5.17
CA VAL A 9 -2.54 13.25 -4.59
C VAL A 9 -2.28 12.13 -5.61
N LEU A 10 -3.22 11.88 -6.51
CA LEU A 10 -3.06 10.92 -7.60
C LEU A 10 -1.93 11.31 -8.56
N LEU A 11 -1.83 12.61 -8.87
CA LEU A 11 -0.87 13.10 -9.86
C LEU A 11 0.50 13.43 -9.27
N VAL A 12 0.58 13.91 -8.01
CA VAL A 12 1.83 14.42 -7.42
C VAL A 12 2.05 14.06 -5.95
N GLY A 13 1.04 13.54 -5.25
CA GLY A 13 1.11 13.27 -3.80
C GLY A 13 1.23 11.80 -3.40
N GLY A 14 1.60 10.93 -4.33
CA GLY A 14 1.87 9.51 -4.06
C GLY A 14 1.39 8.57 -5.15
N GLY A 15 0.27 8.87 -5.83
CA GLY A 15 -0.23 8.01 -6.91
C GLY A 15 0.77 7.87 -8.07
N ASN A 16 1.61 8.89 -8.27
CA ASN A 16 2.70 8.94 -9.24
C ASN A 16 3.92 8.07 -8.89
N GLU A 17 3.97 7.48 -7.69
CA GLU A 17 5.03 6.54 -7.31
C GLU A 17 4.78 5.15 -7.89
N GLU A 18 3.51 4.80 -8.12
CA GLU A 18 3.09 3.45 -8.54
C GLU A 18 3.62 3.01 -9.92
N PRO A 19 3.82 3.88 -10.92
CA PRO A 19 4.53 3.49 -12.14
C PRO A 19 5.94 2.93 -11.86
N GLY A 20 6.67 3.48 -10.89
CA GLY A 20 7.97 2.94 -10.48
C GLY A 20 7.84 1.66 -9.67
N TRP A 21 6.94 1.64 -8.69
CA TRP A 21 6.78 0.49 -7.80
C TRP A 21 6.09 -0.70 -8.46
N ARG A 22 4.91 -0.50 -9.03
CA ARG A 22 4.04 -1.55 -9.60
C ARG A 22 4.26 -1.70 -11.11
N GLY A 23 4.66 -0.63 -11.79
CA GLY A 23 4.95 -0.68 -13.23
C GLY A 23 6.35 -1.22 -13.56
N PHE A 24 7.35 -1.01 -12.70
CA PHE A 24 8.74 -1.37 -12.98
C PHE A 24 9.34 -2.37 -11.98
N ALA A 25 9.38 -2.04 -10.68
CA ALA A 25 10.10 -2.85 -9.69
C ALA A 25 9.39 -4.18 -9.36
N LEU A 26 8.09 -4.12 -9.07
CA LEU A 26 7.31 -5.28 -8.62
C LEU A 26 7.31 -6.45 -9.62
N PRO A 27 7.09 -6.25 -10.95
CA PRO A 27 7.10 -7.37 -11.90
C PRO A 27 8.38 -8.20 -11.86
N GLY A 28 9.54 -7.56 -11.83
CA GLY A 28 10.84 -8.25 -11.83
C GLY A 28 11.13 -8.99 -10.51
N ILE A 29 10.78 -8.40 -9.36
CA ILE A 29 10.95 -9.06 -8.06
C ILE A 29 9.96 -10.24 -7.95
N GLN A 30 8.72 -10.03 -8.40
CA GLN A 30 7.64 -11.01 -8.31
C GLN A 30 7.82 -12.23 -9.19
N GLU A 31 8.50 -12.10 -10.33
CA GLU A 31 8.87 -13.25 -11.17
C GLU A 31 9.76 -14.24 -10.41
N LYS A 32 10.62 -13.75 -9.51
CA LYS A 32 11.59 -14.58 -8.78
C LYS A 32 11.08 -15.05 -7.42
N TYR A 33 10.29 -14.23 -6.72
CA TYR A 33 9.96 -14.45 -5.31
C TYR A 33 8.45 -14.61 -5.04
N GLY A 34 7.59 -14.39 -6.03
CA GLY A 34 6.15 -14.40 -5.85
C GLY A 34 5.61 -13.16 -5.12
N PRO A 35 4.28 -13.00 -5.03
CA PRO A 35 3.67 -11.73 -4.64
C PRO A 35 3.98 -11.29 -3.21
N LEU A 36 3.78 -12.16 -2.23
CA LEU A 36 3.97 -11.82 -0.81
C LEU A 36 5.41 -11.43 -0.50
N ILE A 37 6.38 -12.25 -0.92
CA ILE A 37 7.81 -11.96 -0.66
C ILE A 37 8.22 -10.68 -1.39
N SER A 38 7.70 -10.44 -2.60
CA SER A 38 7.98 -9.20 -3.33
C SER A 38 7.45 -7.98 -2.62
N SER A 39 6.25 -8.04 -2.03
CA SER A 39 5.73 -6.96 -1.19
C SER A 39 6.57 -6.75 0.08
N LEU A 40 7.07 -7.84 0.70
CA LEU A 40 7.95 -7.76 1.87
C LEU A 40 9.34 -7.21 1.55
N ILE A 41 9.81 -7.33 0.31
CA ILE A 41 11.03 -6.68 -0.18
C ILE A 41 10.75 -5.21 -0.53
N LEU A 42 9.66 -4.96 -1.24
CA LEU A 42 9.31 -3.63 -1.73
C LEU A 42 8.90 -2.69 -0.62
N GLY A 43 8.24 -3.17 0.45
CA GLY A 43 7.82 -2.38 1.60
C GLY A 43 8.99 -1.63 2.28
N PRO A 44 10.08 -2.31 2.68
CA PRO A 44 11.28 -1.66 3.20
C PRO A 44 11.97 -0.71 2.21
N ILE A 45 12.03 -1.04 0.92
CA ILE A 45 12.59 -0.15 -0.11
C ILE A 45 11.75 1.13 -0.19
N TRP A 46 10.43 0.98 -0.16
CA TRP A 46 9.49 2.09 -0.19
C TRP A 46 9.53 2.91 1.10
N LEU A 47 9.73 2.28 2.26
CA LEU A 47 10.00 2.96 3.53
C LEU A 47 11.24 3.84 3.41
N LEU A 48 12.35 3.32 2.90
CA LEU A 48 13.58 4.09 2.71
C LEU A 48 13.38 5.29 1.78
N TRP A 49 12.58 5.14 0.72
CA TRP A 49 12.17 6.26 -0.14
C TRP A 49 11.39 7.34 0.62
N ARG A 50 10.64 6.96 1.67
CA ARG A 50 9.85 7.88 2.51
C ARG A 50 10.63 8.50 3.66
N VAL A 51 11.76 7.91 4.08
CA VAL A 51 12.56 8.39 5.22
C VAL A 51 12.90 9.89 5.17
N PRO A 52 13.31 10.48 4.03
CA PRO A 52 13.60 11.93 3.98
C PRO A 52 12.45 12.83 4.41
N LEU A 53 11.20 12.39 4.24
CA LEU A 53 10.01 13.17 4.60
C LEU A 53 9.91 13.36 6.12
N PHE A 54 10.35 12.39 6.92
CA PHE A 54 10.33 12.48 8.39
C PHE A 54 11.19 13.63 8.93
N PHE A 55 12.17 14.09 8.15
CA PHE A 55 13.05 15.20 8.52
C PHE A 55 12.58 16.55 7.99
N SER A 56 11.46 16.60 7.26
CA SER A 56 10.90 17.84 6.70
C SER A 56 9.65 18.27 7.45
N PRO A 57 9.65 19.44 8.15
CA PRO A 57 8.51 19.91 8.93
C PRO A 57 7.29 20.28 8.06
N TYR A 58 7.45 20.32 6.74
CA TYR A 58 6.38 20.62 5.78
C TYR A 58 5.60 19.37 5.34
N THR A 59 5.91 18.21 5.91
CA THR A 59 5.28 16.94 5.55
C THR A 59 4.51 16.36 6.73
N SER A 60 3.49 15.55 6.45
CA SER A 60 2.75 14.84 7.49
C SER A 60 3.63 13.82 8.22
N GLN A 61 4.67 13.28 7.57
CA GLN A 61 5.59 12.30 8.14
C GLN A 61 6.37 12.84 9.34
N SER A 62 6.61 14.15 9.42
CA SER A 62 7.34 14.78 10.53
C SER A 62 6.72 14.60 11.91
N VAL A 63 5.40 14.31 11.98
CA VAL A 63 4.65 14.14 13.23
C VAL A 63 4.10 12.73 13.41
N ILE A 64 4.41 11.81 12.50
CA ILE A 64 3.94 10.43 12.54
C ILE A 64 4.95 9.59 13.32
N PRO A 65 4.51 8.81 14.33
CA PRO A 65 5.42 7.89 15.02
C PRO A 65 5.96 6.82 14.05
N PHE A 66 7.28 6.73 13.97
CA PHE A 66 7.96 5.86 13.01
C PHE A 66 7.60 4.37 13.21
N GLU A 67 7.44 3.95 14.47
CA GLU A 67 7.08 2.59 14.87
C GLU A 67 5.72 2.13 14.33
N TRP A 68 4.78 3.05 14.09
CA TRP A 68 3.49 2.74 13.47
C TRP A 68 3.56 2.85 11.94
N TYR A 69 4.39 3.74 11.42
CA TYR A 69 4.56 3.92 9.98
C TYR A 69 5.17 2.69 9.29
N VAL A 70 6.17 2.06 9.92
CA VAL A 70 6.86 0.88 9.36
C VAL A 70 5.90 -0.28 9.06
N PRO A 71 5.12 -0.79 10.03
CA PRO A 71 4.15 -1.85 9.74
C PRO A 71 3.02 -1.38 8.82
N ASN A 72 2.67 -0.08 8.82
CA ASN A 72 1.65 0.46 7.91
C ASN A 72 2.10 0.36 6.45
N ILE A 73 3.27 0.89 6.11
CA ILE A 73 3.74 0.94 4.72
C ILE A 73 3.95 -0.46 4.14
N ILE A 74 4.39 -1.42 4.96
CA ILE A 74 4.49 -2.83 4.56
C ILE A 74 3.10 -3.42 4.30
N GLY A 75 2.14 -3.19 5.18
CA GLY A 75 0.75 -3.64 4.98
C GLY A 75 0.14 -3.07 3.69
N ILE A 76 0.33 -1.77 3.45
CA ILE A 76 -0.12 -1.12 2.21
C ILE A 76 0.59 -1.70 0.99
N ALA A 77 1.89 -2.01 1.08
CA ALA A 77 2.62 -2.65 -0.01
C ALA A 77 2.02 -4.01 -0.40
N ILE A 78 1.59 -4.82 0.58
CA ILE A 78 0.92 -6.11 0.33
C ILE A 78 -0.45 -5.89 -0.33
N ILE A 79 -1.29 -5.01 0.23
CA ILE A 79 -2.65 -4.76 -0.27
C ILE A 79 -2.63 -4.25 -1.72
N THR A 80 -1.75 -3.31 -2.01
CA THR A 80 -1.60 -2.74 -3.37
C THR A 80 -1.04 -3.76 -4.36
N THR A 81 -0.10 -4.63 -3.96
CA THR A 81 0.35 -5.76 -4.79
C THR A 81 -0.78 -6.75 -5.08
N TRP A 82 -1.59 -7.08 -4.07
CA TRP A 82 -2.77 -7.93 -4.25
C TRP A 82 -3.75 -7.31 -5.26
N LEU A 83 -4.08 -6.03 -5.10
CA LEU A 83 -4.97 -5.32 -6.03
C LEU A 83 -4.39 -5.29 -7.44
N TYR A 84 -3.10 -4.97 -7.58
CA TYR A 84 -2.41 -4.94 -8.88
C TYR A 84 -2.50 -6.29 -9.59
N ASN A 85 -2.22 -7.39 -8.89
CA ASN A 85 -2.31 -8.73 -9.47
C ASN A 85 -3.75 -9.14 -9.81
N GLY A 86 -4.71 -8.80 -8.94
CA GLY A 86 -6.13 -9.11 -9.14
C GLY A 86 -6.81 -8.28 -10.24
N THR A 87 -6.18 -7.20 -10.70
CA THR A 87 -6.71 -6.27 -11.71
C THR A 87 -5.95 -6.33 -13.02
N SER A 88 -5.43 -7.51 -13.38
CA SER A 88 -4.64 -7.71 -14.61
C SER A 88 -3.44 -6.76 -14.70
N ARG A 89 -2.75 -6.53 -13.57
CA ARG A 89 -1.56 -5.67 -13.48
C ARG A 89 -1.84 -4.19 -13.76
N SER A 90 -3.00 -3.68 -13.34
CA SER A 90 -3.38 -2.28 -13.53
C SER A 90 -2.61 -1.35 -12.58
N VAL A 91 -1.63 -0.62 -13.11
CA VAL A 91 -0.92 0.44 -12.38
C VAL A 91 -1.87 1.56 -11.99
N LEU A 92 -2.83 1.91 -12.84
CA LEU A 92 -3.79 2.98 -12.56
C LEU A 92 -4.63 2.69 -11.32
N LEU A 93 -5.13 1.46 -11.16
CA LEU A 93 -5.94 1.09 -9.99
C LEU A 93 -5.09 1.06 -8.72
N ALA A 94 -3.82 0.64 -8.80
CA ALA A 94 -2.88 0.78 -7.69
C ALA A 94 -2.64 2.26 -7.34
N SER A 95 -2.46 3.13 -8.33
CA SER A 95 -2.32 4.59 -8.15
C SER A 95 -3.55 5.19 -7.48
N MET A 96 -4.76 4.81 -7.90
CA MET A 96 -6.00 5.29 -7.32
C MET A 96 -6.17 4.83 -5.86
N LEU A 97 -5.82 3.57 -5.55
CA LEU A 97 -5.86 3.09 -4.17
C LEU A 97 -4.87 3.84 -3.29
N HIS A 98 -3.61 3.93 -3.70
CA HIS A 98 -2.57 4.65 -2.94
C HIS A 98 -2.95 6.13 -2.77
N ALA A 99 -3.41 6.79 -3.83
CA ALA A 99 -3.86 8.16 -3.75
C ALA A 99 -5.08 8.34 -2.84
N GLY A 100 -6.01 7.39 -2.84
CA GLY A 100 -7.17 7.38 -1.96
C GLY A 100 -6.76 7.28 -0.49
N LEU A 101 -5.83 6.39 -0.16
CA LEU A 101 -5.31 6.22 1.19
C LEU A 101 -4.58 7.49 1.68
N ASN A 102 -3.77 8.10 0.84
CA ASN A 102 -3.07 9.36 1.16
C ASN A 102 -4.04 10.54 1.26
N ALA A 103 -5.04 10.62 0.38
CA ALA A 103 -6.05 11.67 0.41
C ALA A 103 -6.92 11.56 1.66
N LEU A 104 -7.34 10.34 2.05
CA LEU A 104 -8.03 10.09 3.31
C LEU A 104 -7.19 10.54 4.51
N ALA A 105 -5.88 10.26 4.51
CA ALA A 105 -4.95 10.71 5.55
C ALA A 105 -4.94 12.25 5.71
N ALA A 106 -5.23 13.02 4.65
CA ALA A 106 -5.33 14.49 4.71
C ALA A 106 -6.69 15.01 5.24
N PHE A 107 -7.76 14.20 5.19
CA PHE A 107 -9.08 14.56 5.71
C PHE A 107 -9.35 13.95 7.09
N TYR A 108 -8.38 14.07 7.99
CA TYR A 108 -8.40 13.47 9.32
C TYR A 108 -8.79 14.47 10.44
N PRO A 109 -10.07 14.88 10.59
CA PRO A 109 -10.58 15.43 11.86
C PRO A 109 -10.35 14.47 13.06
N CYS A 110 -10.11 13.19 12.80
CA CYS A 110 -9.69 12.18 13.78
C CYS A 110 -8.26 12.40 14.31
N MET A 111 -7.30 12.95 13.54
CA MET A 111 -5.93 13.21 14.03
C MET A 111 -5.85 14.48 14.87
N ILE A 112 -6.77 15.42 14.67
CA ILE A 112 -6.81 16.67 15.42
C ILE A 112 -7.48 16.46 16.80
N ASN A 113 -8.53 15.63 16.88
CA ASN A 113 -9.23 15.37 18.15
C ASN A 113 -8.64 14.23 19.00
N ILE A 114 -7.90 13.29 18.40
CA ILE A 114 -7.36 12.10 19.08
C ILE A 114 -5.81 12.12 19.12
N GLY A 115 -5.18 13.05 18.40
CA GLY A 115 -3.72 13.13 18.24
C GLY A 115 -3.19 12.25 17.09
N PRO A 116 -1.98 12.53 16.57
CA PRO A 116 -1.38 11.78 15.46
C PRO A 116 -1.09 10.32 15.83
N PHE A 117 -0.81 10.04 17.11
CA PHE A 117 -0.44 8.70 17.58
C PHE A 117 -1.60 7.68 17.48
N PRO A 118 -2.79 7.88 18.07
CA PRO A 118 -3.87 6.88 17.99
C PRO A 118 -4.35 6.65 16.55
N ALA A 119 -4.34 7.70 15.72
CA ALA A 119 -4.83 7.64 14.36
C ALA A 119 -3.97 6.73 13.46
N TYR A 120 -2.63 6.82 13.55
CA TYR A 120 -1.75 5.94 12.77
C TYR A 120 -1.78 4.49 13.27
N ALA A 121 -1.98 4.28 14.57
CA ALA A 121 -2.21 2.94 15.11
C ALA A 121 -3.47 2.31 14.48
N PHE A 122 -4.60 3.03 14.41
CA PHE A 122 -5.82 2.53 13.78
C PHE A 122 -5.67 2.23 12.28
N LEU A 123 -4.98 3.09 11.53
CA LEU A 123 -4.69 2.84 10.11
C LEU A 123 -3.86 1.56 9.93
N THR A 124 -2.87 1.39 10.78
CA THR A 124 -2.00 0.22 10.76
C THR A 124 -2.79 -1.04 11.08
N MET A 125 -3.60 -1.02 12.14
CA MET A 125 -4.49 -2.13 12.48
C MET A 125 -5.46 -2.44 11.32
N GLY A 126 -6.08 -1.43 10.73
CA GLY A 126 -6.97 -1.59 9.58
C GLY A 126 -6.28 -2.24 8.38
N ALA A 127 -5.07 -1.79 8.04
CA ALA A 127 -4.27 -2.41 6.99
C ALA A 127 -3.97 -3.89 7.28
N TRP A 128 -3.57 -4.23 8.51
CA TRP A 128 -3.28 -5.61 8.88
C TRP A 128 -4.52 -6.50 9.00
N ILE A 129 -5.68 -5.95 9.35
CA ILE A 129 -6.97 -6.65 9.25
C ILE A 129 -7.25 -7.00 7.78
N ILE A 130 -7.07 -6.05 6.86
CA ILE A 130 -7.25 -6.30 5.42
C ILE A 130 -6.24 -7.32 4.91
N VAL A 131 -4.96 -7.22 5.28
CA VAL A 131 -3.93 -8.21 4.90
C VAL A 131 -4.31 -9.60 5.41
N THR A 132 -4.75 -9.71 6.66
CA THR A 132 -5.19 -10.99 7.24
C THR A 132 -6.40 -11.54 6.50
N PHE A 133 -7.38 -10.69 6.19
CA PHE A 133 -8.56 -11.07 5.43
C PHE A 133 -8.20 -11.57 4.02
N ILE A 134 -7.33 -10.86 3.29
CA ILE A 134 -6.81 -11.29 1.99
C ILE A 134 -6.09 -12.63 2.13
N PHE A 135 -5.26 -12.80 3.14
CA PHE A 135 -4.56 -14.06 3.38
C PHE A 135 -5.51 -15.22 3.63
N LEU A 136 -6.61 -15.01 4.37
CA LEU A 136 -7.61 -16.03 4.65
C LEU A 136 -8.46 -16.38 3.42
N MET A 137 -8.81 -15.40 2.59
CA MET A 137 -9.75 -15.58 1.47
C MET A 137 -9.10 -15.82 0.12
N ASP A 138 -7.90 -15.30 -0.09
CA ASP A 138 -7.20 -15.29 -1.38
C ASP A 138 -5.70 -15.56 -1.22
N ARG A 139 -5.37 -16.56 -0.38
CA ARG A 139 -3.98 -16.99 -0.18
C ARG A 139 -3.26 -17.31 -1.49
N ALA A 140 -3.98 -17.83 -2.47
CA ALA A 140 -3.45 -18.21 -3.79
C ALA A 140 -2.89 -16.99 -4.54
N ALA A 141 -3.58 -15.84 -4.48
CA ALA A 141 -3.11 -14.60 -5.07
C ALA A 141 -1.87 -14.02 -4.36
N LEU A 142 -1.65 -14.33 -3.07
CA LEU A 142 -0.47 -13.90 -2.33
C LEU A 142 0.72 -14.85 -2.45
N THR A 143 0.47 -16.15 -2.58
CA THR A 143 1.53 -17.17 -2.70
C THR A 143 1.97 -17.42 -4.15
N GLY A 144 1.22 -16.91 -5.14
CA GLY A 144 1.48 -17.16 -6.56
C GLY A 144 1.12 -18.59 -6.98
N LEU A 145 0.49 -19.37 -6.10
CA LEU A 145 -0.03 -20.69 -6.44
C LEU A 145 -1.32 -20.49 -7.26
N VAL A 146 -1.19 -20.52 -8.58
CA VAL A 146 -2.36 -20.58 -9.47
C VAL A 146 -3.19 -21.80 -9.11
N LYS A 147 -4.53 -21.66 -9.13
CA LYS A 147 -5.52 -22.73 -9.12
C LYS A 147 -5.24 -23.73 -10.25
N THR A 148 -4.31 -24.66 -10.07
CA THR A 148 -4.02 -25.74 -11.03
C THR A 148 -5.01 -26.90 -10.91
N GLU A 149 -5.90 -26.90 -9.90
CA GLU A 149 -6.70 -28.09 -9.55
C GLU A 149 -8.07 -28.22 -10.24
N ILE A 150 -8.52 -27.31 -11.13
CA ILE A 150 -9.88 -27.41 -11.73
C ILE A 150 -9.86 -27.41 -13.27
N LYS A 151 -8.89 -28.09 -13.89
CA LYS A 151 -8.93 -28.37 -15.35
C LYS A 151 -8.56 -29.81 -15.75
N MET A 152 -8.46 -30.76 -14.82
CA MET A 152 -8.11 -32.16 -15.16
C MET A 152 -9.28 -33.16 -15.09
N THR A 153 -10.53 -32.71 -14.97
CA THR A 153 -11.70 -33.59 -15.09
C THR A 153 -12.83 -32.88 -15.82
N GLY A 154 -12.98 -33.20 -17.10
CA GLY A 154 -14.04 -32.69 -17.98
C GLY A 154 -13.78 -33.08 -19.41
#